data_AF-A0A9E3SJP2-F1
#
_entry.id   AF-A0A9E3SJP2-F1
#
_cell.length_a   1.000
_cell.length_b   1.000
_cell.length_c   1.000
_cell.angle_alpha   90.00
_cell.angle_beta   90.00
_cell.angle_gamma   90.00
#
_symmetry.space_group_name_H-M   'P 1'
#
loop_
_entity.id
_entity.type
_entity.pdbx_description
1 polymer ?
#
loop_
_entity_poly.entity_id
_entity_poly.type
_entity_poly.pdbx_seq_one_letter_code
_entity_poly.pdbx_strand_id
1 'polypeptide(L)'
;MMSHNKRINENLLENVALDMFGGDEVTHFQDDGLRVEYILLDLVRPDPLQPRRVLPEHVYWAFHSHEITPSQALRELIQAAQLAAQQHGRPFKNVLALLGDQDDELPHFSPEEQLVRDLVNLAVTIRDDGQVNPLTVVEVSQGVVQQYRIETGERRYWATWLLRDYIPGYESDGTIPCIIIPGERASAFRQARENTARSGLSAIALARQAALLLLAVHGYDIPDGPVTLDFYRQALDL
;
A
#
# COMPACT_ATOMS: atom_id res chain seq x y z
N MET A 1 1.74 17.87 25.10
CA MET A 1 1.37 19.04 24.27
C MET A 1 1.56 18.82 22.74
N MET A 2 1.92 17.61 22.27
CA MET A 2 2.17 17.33 20.83
C MET A 2 0.97 16.75 20.05
N SER A 3 -0.15 16.42 20.72
CA SER A 3 -1.30 15.74 20.09
C SER A 3 -2.25 16.69 19.34
N HIS A 4 -2.27 17.99 19.68
CA HIS A 4 -3.20 18.96 19.07
C HIS A 4 -2.78 19.38 17.65
N ASN A 5 -1.47 19.56 17.39
CA ASN A 5 -0.99 19.97 16.06
C ASN A 5 -1.15 18.90 14.98
N LYS A 6 -1.10 17.61 15.36
CA LYS A 6 -1.23 16.51 14.38
C LYS A 6 -2.65 16.43 13.80
N ARG A 7 -3.67 16.58 14.65
CA ARG A 7 -5.09 16.60 14.24
C ARG A 7 -5.43 17.82 13.38
N ILE A 8 -4.80 18.96 13.63
CA ILE A 8 -5.03 20.18 12.83
C ILE A 8 -4.53 19.97 11.40
N ASN A 9 -3.35 19.38 11.22
CA ASN A 9 -2.78 19.12 9.88
C ASN A 9 -3.54 18.05 9.10
N GLU A 10 -4.03 17.00 9.76
CA GLU A 10 -4.88 15.95 9.15
C GLU A 10 -6.18 16.55 8.59
N ASN A 11 -6.87 17.39 9.39
CA ASN A 11 -8.08 18.09 8.97
C ASN A 11 -7.81 19.17 7.90
N LEU A 12 -6.64 19.80 7.90
CA LEU A 12 -6.32 20.87 6.95
C LEU A 12 -6.22 20.34 5.51
N LEU A 13 -5.57 19.18 5.31
CA LEU A 13 -5.46 18.56 3.99
C LEU A 13 -6.81 18.07 3.48
N GLU A 14 -7.63 17.51 4.38
CA GLU A 14 -9.00 17.09 4.06
C GLU A 14 -9.87 18.29 3.62
N ASN A 15 -9.77 19.40 4.34
CA ASN A 15 -10.49 20.63 4.01
C ASN A 15 -9.95 21.33 2.75
N VAL A 16 -8.64 21.34 2.52
CA VAL A 16 -8.04 21.93 1.31
C VAL A 16 -8.40 21.10 0.07
N ALA A 17 -8.40 19.77 0.17
CA ALA A 17 -8.88 18.90 -0.91
C ALA A 17 -10.38 19.12 -1.23
N LEU A 18 -11.18 19.48 -0.21
CA LEU A 18 -12.60 19.80 -0.36
C LEU A 18 -12.85 21.19 -0.96
N ASP A 19 -12.08 22.20 -0.53
CA ASP A 19 -12.27 23.60 -0.91
C ASP A 19 -11.72 23.91 -2.32
N MET A 20 -10.65 23.22 -2.74
CA MET A 20 -10.02 23.47 -4.05
C MET A 20 -10.79 22.91 -5.25
N PHE A 21 -11.74 21.99 -5.06
CA PHE A 21 -12.42 21.30 -6.16
C PHE A 21 -13.96 21.37 -6.14
N GLY A 22 -14.53 22.25 -5.32
CA GLY A 22 -15.97 22.54 -5.35
C GLY A 22 -16.82 21.44 -4.71
N GLY A 23 -17.78 21.86 -3.89
CA GLY A 23 -18.74 21.00 -3.21
C GLY A 23 -19.80 20.32 -4.08
N ASP A 24 -19.57 20.16 -5.39
CA ASP A 24 -20.41 19.42 -6.34
C ASP A 24 -19.42 18.56 -7.14
N GLU A 25 -19.27 17.25 -6.94
CA GLU A 25 -20.32 16.25 -7.01
C GLU A 25 -20.18 15.25 -5.84
N VAL A 26 -21.08 15.39 -4.87
CA VAL A 26 -21.57 14.21 -4.15
C VAL A 26 -22.49 13.47 -5.13
N THR A 27 -21.91 12.88 -6.16
CA THR A 27 -22.49 11.67 -6.72
C THR A 27 -22.25 10.60 -5.66
N HIS A 28 -23.21 10.50 -4.73
CA HIS A 28 -23.68 9.21 -4.27
C HIS A 28 -23.93 8.37 -5.54
N PHE A 29 -22.87 7.78 -6.09
CA PHE A 29 -22.99 6.85 -7.18
C PHE A 29 -23.70 5.64 -6.60
N GLN A 30 -24.99 5.61 -6.90
CA GLN A 30 -25.85 4.45 -6.79
C GLN A 30 -25.08 3.26 -7.35
N ASP A 31 -24.75 2.32 -6.48
CA ASP A 31 -24.83 0.85 -6.62
C ASP A 31 -24.79 0.23 -8.04
N ASP A 32 -24.04 0.80 -8.97
CA ASP A 32 -23.80 0.26 -10.30
C ASP A 32 -22.69 -0.78 -10.16
N GLY A 33 -23.09 -1.95 -9.64
CA GLY A 33 -22.41 -3.23 -9.79
C GLY A 33 -20.89 -3.18 -9.77
N LEU A 34 -20.29 -2.73 -8.66
CA LEU A 34 -18.86 -2.97 -8.39
C LEU A 34 -18.67 -4.49 -8.30
N ARG A 35 -18.37 -5.11 -9.43
CA ARG A 35 -18.13 -6.54 -9.53
C ARG A 35 -16.74 -6.82 -9.00
N VAL A 36 -16.68 -7.78 -8.09
CA VAL A 36 -15.41 -8.35 -7.67
C VAL A 36 -14.96 -9.31 -8.76
N GLU A 37 -13.81 -9.01 -9.35
CA GLU A 37 -13.13 -9.86 -10.33
C GLU A 37 -11.92 -10.53 -9.69
N TYR A 38 -11.65 -11.77 -10.08
CA TYR A 38 -10.50 -12.53 -9.60
C TYR A 38 -9.39 -12.43 -10.64
N ILE A 39 -8.40 -11.59 -10.35
CA ILE A 39 -7.31 -11.27 -11.27
C ILE A 39 -6.09 -12.08 -10.88
N LEU A 40 -5.34 -12.59 -11.86
CA LEU A 40 -4.06 -13.25 -11.60
C LEU A 40 -3.11 -12.31 -10.85
N LEU A 41 -2.51 -12.81 -9.77
CA LEU A 41 -1.66 -12.05 -8.86
C LEU A 41 -0.48 -11.39 -9.58
N ASP A 42 0.02 -12.03 -10.64
CA ASP A 42 1.14 -11.55 -11.47
C ASP A 42 0.77 -10.34 -12.37
N LEU A 43 -0.53 -10.11 -12.62
CA LEU A 43 -1.02 -8.98 -13.43
C LEU A 43 -1.26 -7.71 -12.61
N VAL A 44 -1.24 -7.83 -11.27
CA VAL A 44 -1.49 -6.72 -10.34
C VAL A 44 -0.16 -6.19 -9.80
N ARG A 45 0.03 -4.87 -9.83
CA ARG A 45 1.24 -4.21 -9.31
C ARG A 45 0.89 -3.04 -8.39
N PRO A 46 1.61 -2.88 -7.25
CA PRO A 46 1.56 -1.66 -6.46
C PRO A 46 1.87 -0.41 -7.28
N ASP A 47 1.22 0.70 -6.96
CA ASP A 47 1.53 2.01 -7.53
C ASP A 47 2.90 2.50 -7.04
N PRO A 48 3.87 2.81 -7.94
CA PRO A 48 5.14 3.38 -7.53
C PRO A 48 4.96 4.69 -6.76
N LEU A 49 3.95 5.50 -7.07
CA LEU A 49 3.79 6.79 -6.40
C LEU A 49 3.13 6.71 -5.03
N GLN A 50 2.80 5.50 -4.56
CA GLN A 50 2.15 5.29 -3.28
C GLN A 50 2.96 5.97 -2.15
N PRO A 51 2.38 6.98 -1.47
CA PRO A 51 3.12 7.72 -0.44
C PRO A 51 3.43 6.87 0.79
N ARG A 52 2.54 5.91 1.09
CA ARG A 52 2.67 4.93 2.15
C ARG A 52 3.25 3.62 1.61
N ARG A 53 4.57 3.59 1.45
CA ARG A 53 5.30 2.40 1.00
C ARG A 53 5.24 1.28 2.04
N VAL A 54 4.94 0.05 1.62
CA VAL A 54 5.10 -1.15 2.44
C VAL A 54 6.55 -1.62 2.42
N LEU A 55 7.20 -1.61 1.25
CA LEU A 55 8.56 -2.09 1.09
C LEU A 55 9.61 -1.10 1.63
N PRO A 56 10.73 -1.58 2.21
CA PRO A 56 11.92 -0.79 2.49
C PRO A 56 12.46 -0.13 1.22
N GLU A 57 13.20 0.97 1.36
CA GLU A 57 13.58 1.81 0.21
C GLU A 57 14.34 1.06 -0.88
N HIS A 58 15.36 0.26 -0.54
CA HIS A 58 16.13 -0.50 -1.52
C HIS A 58 15.27 -1.53 -2.27
N VAL A 59 14.41 -2.28 -1.55
CA VAL A 59 13.50 -3.26 -2.14
C VAL A 59 12.46 -2.59 -3.02
N TYR A 60 11.92 -1.46 -2.56
CA TYR A 60 10.96 -0.65 -3.31
C TYR A 60 11.55 -0.22 -4.67
N TRP A 61 12.77 0.31 -4.68
CA TRP A 61 13.42 0.73 -5.92
C TRP A 61 13.65 -0.45 -6.88
N ALA A 62 14.28 -1.53 -6.40
CA ALA A 62 14.52 -2.71 -7.22
C ALA A 62 13.22 -3.33 -7.77
N PHE A 63 12.16 -3.34 -6.96
CA PHE A 63 10.85 -3.88 -7.35
C PHE A 63 10.17 -3.06 -8.44
N HIS A 64 10.12 -1.74 -8.29
CA HIS A 64 9.48 -0.85 -9.27
C HIS A 64 10.34 -0.61 -10.51
N SER A 65 11.65 -0.89 -10.45
CA SER A 65 12.55 -0.94 -11.61
C SER A 65 12.51 -2.28 -12.37
N HIS A 66 11.64 -3.22 -11.95
CA HIS A 66 11.52 -4.57 -12.53
C HIS A 66 12.78 -5.45 -12.40
N GLU A 67 13.69 -5.12 -11.49
CA GLU A 67 14.91 -5.92 -11.24
C GLU A 67 14.60 -7.17 -10.42
N ILE A 68 13.58 -7.09 -9.54
CA ILE A 68 13.15 -8.19 -8.69
C ILE A 68 11.65 -8.48 -8.82
N THR A 69 11.28 -9.75 -8.64
CA THR A 69 9.89 -10.21 -8.64
C THR A 69 9.20 -9.94 -7.30
N PRO A 70 7.86 -9.98 -7.21
CA PRO A 70 7.15 -9.84 -5.93
C PRO A 70 7.61 -10.86 -4.88
N SER A 71 7.84 -12.12 -5.26
CA SER A 71 8.38 -13.16 -4.36
C SER A 71 9.78 -12.83 -3.85
N GLN A 72 10.64 -12.26 -4.70
CA GLN A 72 12.00 -11.84 -4.30
C GLN A 72 11.93 -10.64 -3.36
N ALA A 73 11.09 -9.64 -3.65
CA ALA A 73 10.87 -8.48 -2.78
C ALA A 73 10.38 -8.90 -1.39
N LEU A 74 9.44 -9.85 -1.33
CA LEU A 74 8.95 -10.39 -0.06
C LEU A 74 10.05 -11.16 0.70
N ARG A 75 10.89 -11.91 -0.01
CA ARG A 75 12.02 -12.61 0.59
C ARG A 75 13.01 -11.65 1.23
N GLU A 76 13.37 -10.57 0.55
CA GLU A 76 14.26 -9.54 1.09
C GLU A 76 13.65 -8.85 2.32
N LEU A 77 12.34 -8.54 2.27
CA LEU A 77 11.63 -8.00 3.43
C LEU A 77 11.69 -8.93 4.64
N ILE A 78 11.46 -10.23 4.45
CA ILE A 78 11.52 -11.22 5.53
C ILE A 78 12.96 -11.37 6.05
N GLN A 79 13.96 -11.36 5.18
CA GLN A 79 15.37 -11.40 5.59
C GLN A 79 15.76 -10.17 6.42
N ALA A 80 15.30 -8.97 6.03
CA ALA A 80 15.51 -7.76 6.80
C ALA A 80 14.91 -7.88 8.20
N ALA A 81 13.68 -8.39 8.32
CA ALA A 81 13.05 -8.65 9.61
C ALA A 81 13.78 -9.72 10.43
N GLN A 82 14.28 -10.79 9.80
CA GLN A 82 15.08 -11.83 10.47
C GLN A 82 16.40 -11.27 11.03
N LEU A 83 17.08 -10.41 10.26
CA LEU A 83 18.31 -9.74 10.70
C LEU A 83 18.03 -8.80 11.87
N ALA A 84 16.96 -8.00 11.79
CA ALA A 84 16.53 -7.14 12.89
C ALA A 84 16.24 -7.98 14.16
N ALA A 85 15.51 -9.09 14.01
CA ALA A 85 15.17 -9.96 15.12
C ALA A 85 16.39 -10.65 15.73
N GLN A 86 17.36 -11.03 14.90
CA GLN A 86 18.64 -11.56 15.36
C GLN A 86 19.42 -10.54 16.19
N GLN A 87 19.45 -9.27 15.78
CA GLN A 87 20.11 -8.19 16.52
C GLN A 87 19.46 -7.93 17.89
N HIS A 88 18.14 -8.11 17.98
CA HIS A 88 17.39 -8.02 19.23
C HIS A 88 17.39 -9.33 20.05
N GLY A 89 18.18 -10.34 19.65
CA GLY A 89 18.33 -11.61 20.38
C GLY A 89 17.13 -12.57 20.24
N ARG A 90 16.26 -12.36 19.25
CA ARG A 90 15.05 -13.16 18.99
C ARG A 90 14.99 -13.67 17.55
N PRO A 91 15.96 -14.48 17.09
CA PRO A 91 15.93 -14.99 15.73
C PRO A 91 14.69 -15.87 15.51
N PHE A 92 13.98 -15.66 14.41
CA PHE A 92 12.86 -16.51 13.98
C PHE A 92 13.18 -17.18 12.63
N LYS A 93 12.79 -18.45 12.50
CA LYS A 93 12.97 -19.22 11.25
C LYS A 93 11.73 -19.19 10.37
N ASN A 94 10.55 -19.19 10.98
CA ASN A 94 9.27 -19.18 10.29
C ASN A 94 8.56 -17.85 10.61
N VAL A 95 8.00 -17.21 9.59
CA VAL A 95 7.22 -15.97 9.72
C VAL A 95 6.01 -16.13 10.67
N LEU A 96 5.44 -17.35 10.78
CA LEU A 96 4.37 -17.65 11.74
C LEU A 96 4.81 -17.51 13.20
N ALA A 97 6.11 -17.63 13.50
CA ALA A 97 6.62 -17.44 14.86
C ALA A 97 6.48 -15.99 15.34
N LEU A 98 6.29 -15.03 14.43
CA LEU A 98 6.05 -13.62 14.78
C LEU A 98 4.65 -13.37 15.35
N LEU A 99 3.70 -14.29 15.17
CA LEU A 99 2.35 -14.08 15.66
C LEU A 99 2.28 -14.10 17.20
N GLY A 100 3.11 -14.93 17.84
CA GLY A 100 3.11 -15.14 19.29
C GLY A 100 1.80 -15.77 19.78
N ASP A 101 1.81 -16.30 21.00
CA ASP A 101 0.56 -16.66 21.68
C ASP A 101 -0.09 -15.38 22.24
N GLN A 102 -1.43 -15.33 22.28
CA GLN A 102 -2.20 -14.13 22.63
C GLN A 102 -1.98 -13.63 24.07
N ASP A 103 -1.31 -14.43 24.92
CA ASP A 103 -1.19 -14.23 26.37
C ASP A 103 0.16 -13.66 26.84
N ASP A 104 1.15 -13.46 25.96
CA ASP A 104 2.44 -12.88 26.34
C ASP A 104 2.45 -11.34 26.20
N GLU A 105 3.09 -10.64 27.16
CA GLU A 105 3.39 -9.21 27.03
C GLU A 105 4.10 -8.96 25.68
N LEU A 106 3.39 -8.27 24.78
CA LEU A 106 3.82 -8.11 23.39
C LEU A 106 5.24 -7.54 23.36
N PRO A 107 6.22 -8.29 22.82
CA PRO A 107 7.58 -7.82 22.78
C PRO A 107 7.68 -6.53 21.97
N HIS A 108 8.62 -5.64 22.32
CA HIS A 108 8.90 -4.46 21.49
C HIS A 108 9.60 -4.94 20.21
N PHE A 109 8.81 -5.09 19.15
CA PHE A 109 9.29 -5.47 17.82
C PHE A 109 9.99 -4.30 17.15
N SER A 110 11.00 -4.60 16.32
CA SER A 110 11.53 -3.60 15.39
C SER A 110 10.44 -3.16 14.39
N PRO A 111 10.58 -2.00 13.73
CA PRO A 111 9.64 -1.57 12.69
C PRO A 111 9.46 -2.62 11.57
N GLU A 112 10.54 -3.30 11.18
CA GLU A 112 10.55 -4.36 10.17
C GLU A 112 9.85 -5.62 10.66
N GLU A 113 10.12 -6.04 11.90
CA GLU A 113 9.45 -7.18 12.53
C GLU A 113 7.95 -6.93 12.67
N GLN A 114 7.56 -5.74 13.13
CA GLN A 114 6.16 -5.35 13.26
C GLN A 114 5.45 -5.34 11.91
N LEU A 115 6.11 -4.82 10.86
CA LEU A 115 5.55 -4.81 9.51
C LEU A 115 5.31 -6.23 8.99
N VAL A 116 6.30 -7.13 9.12
CA VAL A 116 6.14 -8.52 8.69
C VAL A 116 5.06 -9.21 9.53
N ARG A 117 5.04 -8.99 10.84
CA ARG A 117 4.00 -9.52 11.73
C ARG A 117 2.61 -9.07 11.31
N ASP A 118 2.41 -7.79 10.99
CA ASP A 118 1.14 -7.25 10.52
C ASP A 118 0.70 -7.92 9.21
N LEU A 119 1.64 -8.14 8.28
CA LEU A 119 1.36 -8.83 7.01
C LEU A 119 1.03 -10.31 7.21
N VAL A 120 1.73 -10.99 8.12
CA VAL A 120 1.47 -12.41 8.47
C VAL A 120 0.10 -12.55 9.13
N ASN A 121 -0.24 -11.66 10.07
CA ASN A 121 -1.56 -11.61 10.68
C ASN A 121 -2.65 -11.48 9.61
N LEU A 122 -2.48 -10.52 8.69
CA LEU A 122 -3.41 -10.31 7.60
C LEU A 122 -3.50 -11.53 6.66
N ALA A 123 -2.38 -12.18 6.38
CA ALA A 123 -2.35 -13.41 5.57
C ALA A 123 -3.13 -14.54 6.24
N VAL A 124 -2.96 -14.74 7.55
CA VAL A 124 -3.72 -15.74 8.32
C VAL A 124 -5.21 -15.42 8.33
N THR A 125 -5.60 -14.15 8.53
CA THR A 125 -7.01 -13.74 8.43
C THR A 125 -7.58 -14.02 7.03
N ILE A 126 -6.83 -13.72 5.97
CA ILE A 126 -7.26 -14.02 4.58
C ILE A 126 -7.39 -15.54 4.36
N ARG A 127 -6.51 -16.34 4.95
CA ARG A 127 -6.59 -17.80 4.87
C ARG A 127 -7.87 -18.35 5.51
N ASP A 128 -8.18 -17.85 6.70
CA ASP A 128 -9.21 -18.43 7.56
C ASP A 128 -10.61 -17.91 7.18
N ASP A 129 -10.75 -16.61 6.88
CA ASP A 129 -12.04 -15.96 6.59
C ASP A 129 -12.24 -15.63 5.10
N GLY A 130 -11.22 -15.84 4.27
CA GLY A 130 -11.17 -15.29 2.91
C GLY A 130 -10.91 -13.78 2.91
N GLN A 131 -10.69 -13.22 1.72
CA GLN A 131 -10.48 -11.78 1.61
C GLN A 131 -11.81 -11.02 1.59
N VAL A 132 -12.28 -10.60 2.78
CA VAL A 132 -13.54 -9.85 2.95
C VAL A 132 -13.58 -8.54 2.16
N ASN A 133 -12.45 -7.83 2.09
CA ASN A 133 -12.34 -6.56 1.38
C ASN A 133 -11.42 -6.71 0.14
N PRO A 134 -11.97 -6.67 -1.09
CA PRO A 134 -11.18 -6.76 -2.32
C PRO A 134 -10.20 -5.58 -2.46
N LEU A 135 -9.17 -5.76 -3.30
CA LEU A 135 -8.28 -4.66 -3.69
C LEU A 135 -9.04 -3.70 -4.62
N THR A 136 -8.70 -2.43 -4.57
CA THR A 136 -9.14 -1.50 -5.63
C THR A 136 -7.99 -1.31 -6.61
N VAL A 137 -8.23 -1.62 -7.87
CA VAL A 137 -7.24 -1.54 -8.93
C VAL A 137 -7.73 -0.68 -10.08
N VAL A 138 -6.79 -0.04 -10.76
CA VAL A 138 -7.01 0.73 -11.98
C VAL A 138 -6.41 -0.05 -13.13
N GLU A 139 -7.17 -0.19 -14.22
CA GLU A 139 -6.63 -0.75 -15.45
C GLU A 139 -5.66 0.26 -16.10
N VAL A 140 -4.41 -0.14 -16.28
CA VAL A 140 -3.32 0.68 -16.87
C VAL A 140 -2.75 0.03 -18.13
N SER A 141 -3.50 -0.90 -18.72
CA SER A 141 -3.12 -1.68 -19.91
C SER A 141 -2.64 -0.78 -21.05
N GLN A 142 -1.33 -0.81 -21.36
CA GLN A 142 -0.77 -0.23 -22.58
C GLN A 142 -0.51 -1.34 -23.61
N GLY A 143 -1.52 -1.64 -24.44
CA GLY A 143 -1.41 -2.64 -25.51
C GLY A 143 -2.15 -3.94 -25.21
N VAL A 144 -1.54 -5.09 -25.53
CA VAL A 144 -2.22 -6.41 -25.53
C VAL A 144 -2.23 -7.08 -24.14
N VAL A 145 -1.28 -6.73 -23.27
CA VAL A 145 -1.17 -7.33 -21.94
C VAL A 145 -1.94 -6.47 -20.95
N GLN A 146 -2.96 -7.07 -20.31
CA GLN A 146 -3.70 -6.41 -19.24
C GLN A 146 -2.80 -6.24 -18.01
N GLN A 147 -2.73 -5.02 -17.51
CA GLN A 147 -2.00 -4.69 -16.28
C GLN A 147 -2.87 -3.85 -15.37
N TYR A 148 -2.83 -4.16 -14.08
CA TYR A 148 -3.62 -3.49 -13.07
C TYR A 148 -2.73 -2.84 -12.03
N ARG A 149 -2.98 -1.56 -11.76
CA ARG A 149 -2.27 -0.81 -10.73
C ARG A 149 -3.12 -0.73 -9.47
N ILE A 150 -2.56 -1.07 -8.32
CA ILE A 150 -3.26 -0.99 -7.04
C ILE A 150 -3.41 0.47 -6.64
N GLU A 151 -4.65 0.89 -6.45
CA GLU A 151 -4.95 2.15 -5.80
C GLU A 151 -5.07 1.97 -4.28
N THR A 152 -5.76 0.90 -3.86
CA THR A 152 -6.01 0.62 -2.44
C THR A 152 -5.91 -0.87 -2.13
N GLY A 153 -5.39 -1.19 -0.95
CA GLY A 153 -5.22 -2.57 -0.49
C GLY A 153 -3.83 -3.18 -0.72
N GLU A 154 -2.78 -2.36 -0.86
CA GLU A 154 -1.39 -2.85 -1.05
C GLU A 154 -0.94 -3.83 0.05
N ARG A 155 -1.33 -3.63 1.31
CA ARG A 155 -1.03 -4.59 2.38
C ARG A 155 -1.68 -5.96 2.16
N ARG A 156 -2.91 -5.99 1.62
CA ARG A 156 -3.60 -7.25 1.28
C ARG A 156 -2.90 -7.93 0.11
N TYR A 157 -2.47 -7.18 -0.89
CA TYR A 157 -1.63 -7.71 -1.97
C TYR A 157 -0.40 -8.44 -1.43
N TRP A 158 0.41 -7.79 -0.58
CA TRP A 158 1.60 -8.40 0.00
C TRP A 158 1.27 -9.59 0.92
N ALA A 159 0.17 -9.52 1.67
CA ALA A 159 -0.30 -10.65 2.47
C ALA A 159 -0.71 -11.85 1.62
N THR A 160 -1.33 -11.65 0.45
CA THR A 160 -1.67 -12.72 -0.49
C THR A 160 -0.43 -13.38 -1.09
N TRP A 161 0.62 -12.60 -1.40
CA TRP A 161 1.93 -13.17 -1.77
C TRP A 161 2.56 -13.98 -0.65
N LEU A 162 2.46 -13.50 0.60
CA LEU A 162 2.96 -14.21 1.78
C LEU A 162 2.20 -15.53 1.99
N LEU A 163 0.89 -15.49 1.86
CA LEU A 163 0.02 -16.66 1.93
C LEU A 163 0.41 -17.71 0.89
N ARG A 164 0.65 -17.29 -0.36
CA ARG A 164 1.02 -18.17 -1.47
C ARG A 164 2.42 -18.77 -1.32
N ASP A 165 3.40 -17.97 -0.91
CA ASP A 165 4.82 -18.36 -0.97
C ASP A 165 5.36 -18.93 0.36
N TYR A 166 4.75 -18.60 1.51
CA TYR A 166 5.30 -18.91 2.84
C TYR A 166 4.36 -19.70 3.77
N ILE A 167 3.05 -19.76 3.49
CA ILE A 167 2.11 -20.47 4.36
C ILE A 167 1.86 -21.89 3.81
N PRO A 168 2.29 -22.94 4.52
CA PRO A 168 2.13 -24.31 4.04
C PRO A 168 0.66 -24.74 4.04
N GLY A 169 0.28 -25.52 3.04
CA GLY A 169 -1.07 -26.08 2.92
C GLY A 169 -2.13 -25.12 2.37
N TYR A 170 -1.74 -23.92 1.94
CA TYR A 170 -2.63 -23.02 1.20
C TYR A 170 -2.56 -23.31 -0.30
N GLU A 171 -3.64 -23.81 -0.88
CA GLU A 171 -3.79 -23.94 -2.33
C GLU A 171 -4.37 -22.64 -2.89
N SER A 172 -3.49 -21.77 -3.39
CA SER A 172 -3.90 -20.58 -4.14
C SER A 172 -4.22 -20.97 -5.58
N ASP A 173 -5.33 -20.46 -6.10
CA ASP A 173 -5.61 -20.44 -7.55
C ASP A 173 -4.78 -19.40 -8.31
N GLY A 174 -3.87 -18.71 -7.61
CA GLY A 174 -3.03 -17.65 -8.17
C GLY A 174 -3.77 -16.35 -8.43
N THR A 175 -5.00 -16.20 -7.95
CA THR A 175 -5.81 -15.00 -8.14
C THR A 175 -5.98 -14.19 -6.85
N ILE A 176 -6.39 -12.93 -7.01
CA ILE A 176 -6.74 -12.02 -5.92
C ILE A 176 -8.03 -11.27 -6.27
N PRO A 177 -8.98 -11.15 -5.32
CA PRO A 177 -10.21 -10.42 -5.58
C PRO A 177 -9.95 -8.91 -5.65
N CYS A 178 -10.40 -8.32 -6.76
CA CYS A 178 -10.19 -6.93 -7.13
C CYS A 178 -11.50 -6.29 -7.58
N ILE A 179 -11.66 -5.02 -7.27
CA ILE A 179 -12.63 -4.11 -7.87
C ILE A 179 -11.85 -3.29 -8.88
N ILE A 180 -12.21 -3.41 -10.16
CA ILE A 180 -11.58 -2.68 -11.25
C ILE A 180 -12.29 -1.34 -11.40
N ILE A 181 -11.52 -0.26 -11.42
CA ILE A 181 -12.00 1.09 -11.66
C ILE A 181 -11.43 1.59 -12.99
N PRO A 182 -12.26 2.23 -13.85
CA PRO A 182 -11.80 2.83 -15.09
C PRO A 182 -10.64 3.82 -14.87
N GLY A 183 -9.64 3.81 -15.76
CA GLY A 183 -8.46 4.68 -15.71
C GLY A 183 -8.79 6.18 -15.62
N GLU A 184 -9.85 6.62 -16.30
CA GLU A 184 -10.34 8.01 -16.26
C GLU A 184 -10.86 8.44 -14.88
N ARG A 185 -11.16 7.48 -13.99
CA ARG A 185 -11.63 7.71 -12.61
C ARG A 185 -10.50 7.54 -11.59
N ALA A 186 -9.30 7.19 -12.03
CA ALA A 186 -8.13 7.16 -11.16
C ALA A 186 -7.73 8.61 -10.83
N SER A 187 -7.77 8.96 -9.55
CA SER A 187 -7.44 10.31 -9.10
C SER A 187 -6.51 10.23 -7.90
N ALA A 188 -5.35 10.88 -8.02
CA ALA A 188 -4.41 11.07 -6.92
C ALA A 188 -5.11 11.67 -5.68
N PHE A 189 -6.17 12.46 -5.89
CA PHE A 189 -7.00 13.04 -4.83
C PHE A 189 -7.85 12.00 -4.10
N ARG A 190 -8.41 11.00 -4.81
CA ARG A 190 -9.17 9.91 -4.17
C ARG A 190 -8.26 9.05 -3.30
N GLN A 191 -7.08 8.71 -3.83
CA GLN A 191 -6.04 8.00 -3.11
C GLN A 191 -5.55 8.81 -1.88
N ALA A 192 -5.41 10.14 -2.02
CA ALA A 192 -5.06 11.03 -0.92
C ALA A 192 -6.09 11.02 0.21
N ARG A 193 -7.38 11.06 -0.13
CA ARG A 193 -8.47 11.01 0.84
C ARG A 193 -8.46 9.70 1.62
N GLU A 194 -8.28 8.56 0.95
CA GLU A 194 -8.20 7.26 1.63
C GLU A 194 -6.94 7.13 2.52
N ASN A 195 -5.80 7.62 2.05
CA ASN A 195 -4.57 7.62 2.82
C ASN A 195 -4.70 8.49 4.09
N THR A 196 -5.35 9.65 3.98
CA THR A 196 -5.53 10.62 5.08
C THR A 196 -6.55 10.15 6.11
N ALA A 197 -7.64 9.50 5.67
CA ALA A 197 -8.67 8.96 6.55
C ALA A 197 -8.18 7.81 7.46
N ARG A 198 -7.07 7.13 7.10
CA ARG A 198 -6.46 6.09 7.92
C ARG A 198 -5.45 6.69 8.90
N SER A 199 -5.74 6.62 10.20
CA SER A 199 -4.80 7.03 11.25
C SER A 199 -3.42 6.36 11.08
N GLY A 200 -2.33 7.14 11.07
CA GLY A 200 -0.96 6.61 11.11
C GLY A 200 -0.04 6.92 9.92
N LEU A 201 -0.32 7.96 9.13
CA LEU A 201 0.67 8.51 8.19
C LEU A 201 1.90 9.03 8.96
N SER A 202 3.10 8.68 8.48
CA SER A 202 4.33 9.32 8.94
C SER A 202 4.42 10.73 8.36
N ALA A 203 5.18 11.62 9.00
CA ALA A 203 5.37 12.98 8.50
C ALA A 203 5.94 12.99 7.06
N ILE A 204 6.80 12.01 6.73
CA ILE A 204 7.37 11.83 5.39
C ILE A 204 6.28 11.42 4.39
N ALA A 205 5.42 10.46 4.74
CA ALA A 205 4.34 10.01 3.86
C ALA A 205 3.33 11.14 3.61
N LEU A 206 3.01 11.94 4.64
CA LEU A 206 2.17 13.12 4.51
C LEU A 206 2.81 14.19 3.61
N ALA A 207 4.13 14.43 3.74
CA ALA A 207 4.84 15.36 2.88
C ALA A 207 4.83 14.92 1.40
N ARG A 208 5.05 13.63 1.13
CA ARG A 208 4.93 13.06 -0.23
C ARG A 208 3.52 13.21 -0.78
N GLN A 209 2.50 12.92 0.04
CA GLN A 209 1.10 13.07 -0.33
C GLN A 209 0.76 14.52 -0.68
N ALA A 210 1.18 15.48 0.14
CA ALA A 210 0.94 16.91 -0.11
C ALA A 210 1.66 17.39 -1.37
N ALA A 211 2.91 16.99 -1.58
CA ALA A 211 3.67 17.32 -2.78
C ALA A 211 3.02 16.77 -4.06
N LEU A 212 2.52 15.52 -4.05
CA LEU A 212 1.80 14.95 -5.18
C LEU A 212 0.52 15.71 -5.51
N LEU A 213 -0.24 16.12 -4.49
CA LEU A 213 -1.45 16.92 -4.69
C LEU A 213 -1.11 18.28 -5.32
N LEU A 214 -0.09 18.98 -4.82
CA LEU A 214 0.35 20.27 -5.39
C LEU A 214 0.80 20.12 -6.85
N LEU A 215 1.65 19.14 -7.14
CA LEU A 215 2.10 18.90 -8.52
C LEU A 215 0.92 18.57 -9.46
N ALA A 216 -0.03 17.76 -9.00
CA ALA A 216 -1.23 17.42 -9.77
C ALA A 216 -2.10 18.65 -10.05
N VAL A 217 -2.36 19.50 -9.05
CA VAL A 217 -3.15 20.74 -9.21
C VAL A 217 -2.51 21.67 -10.24
N HIS A 218 -1.18 21.76 -10.25
CA HIS A 218 -0.42 22.64 -11.13
C HIS A 218 -0.13 22.01 -12.51
N GLY A 219 -0.71 20.84 -12.81
CA GLY A 219 -0.62 20.22 -14.14
C GLY A 219 0.74 19.63 -14.48
N TYR A 220 1.54 19.25 -13.48
CA TYR A 220 2.80 18.55 -13.71
C TYR A 220 2.55 17.12 -14.18
N ASP A 221 3.35 16.66 -15.14
CA ASP A 221 3.33 15.29 -15.59
C ASP A 221 3.85 14.37 -14.49
N ILE A 222 2.97 13.46 -14.04
CA ILE A 222 3.25 12.51 -12.99
C ILE A 222 3.86 11.24 -13.62
N PRO A 223 5.11 10.86 -13.28
CA PRO A 223 5.76 9.71 -13.89
C PRO A 223 5.09 8.38 -13.55
N ASP A 224 5.13 7.44 -14.49
CA ASP A 224 4.61 6.08 -14.29
C ASP A 224 5.50 5.17 -13.43
N GLY A 225 6.72 5.62 -13.10
CA GLY A 225 7.73 4.83 -12.38
C GLY A 225 8.07 5.38 -10.99
N PRO A 226 9.01 4.73 -10.27
CA PRO A 226 9.43 5.20 -8.95
C PRO A 226 10.17 6.54 -9.07
N VAL A 227 9.81 7.48 -8.21
CA VAL A 227 10.35 8.86 -8.23
C VAL A 227 11.26 9.16 -7.05
N THR A 228 12.28 9.97 -7.32
CA THR A 228 13.26 10.41 -6.32
C THR A 228 12.69 11.55 -5.46
N LEU A 229 13.41 11.92 -4.39
CA LEU A 229 13.02 13.08 -3.58
C LEU A 229 12.99 14.39 -4.39
N ASP A 230 13.81 14.51 -5.43
CA ASP A 230 13.88 15.72 -6.26
C ASP A 230 12.58 15.96 -7.04
N PHE A 231 11.85 14.89 -7.40
CA PHE A 231 10.51 15.04 -7.97
C PHE A 231 9.56 15.75 -7.01
N TYR A 232 9.49 15.29 -5.76
CA TYR A 232 8.64 15.92 -4.75
C TYR A 232 9.08 17.35 -4.39
N ARG A 233 10.39 17.65 -4.52
CA ARG A 233 10.93 18.99 -4.24
C ARG A 233 10.44 20.06 -5.22
N GLN A 234 10.02 19.68 -6.43
CA GLN A 234 9.43 20.62 -7.39
C GLN A 234 8.20 21.33 -6.81
N ALA A 235 7.48 20.70 -5.86
CA ALA A 235 6.35 21.31 -5.18
C ALA A 235 6.73 22.48 -4.25
N LEU A 236 8.01 22.64 -3.89
CA LEU A 236 8.50 23.76 -3.09
C LEU A 236 8.71 25.03 -3.91
N ASP A 237 8.78 24.90 -5.24
CA ASP A 237 9.00 26.00 -6.17
C ASP A 237 7.67 26.51 -6.79
N LEU A 238 6.53 25.99 -6.30
CA LEU A 238 5.16 26.38 -6.67
C LEU A 238 4.60 27.44 -5.71
#